data_AF-A0A4V5PA64-F1
#
_entry.id   AF-A0A4V5PA64-F1
#
_cell.length_a   1.000
_cell.length_b   1.000
_cell.length_c   1.000
_cell.angle_alpha   90.00
_cell.angle_beta   90.00
_cell.angle_gamma   90.00
#
_symmetry.space_group_name_H-M   'P 1'
#
loop_
_entity.id
_entity.type
_entity.pdbx_description
1 polymer ?
#
loop_
_entity_poly.entity_id
_entity_poly.type
_entity_poly.pdbx_seq_one_letter_code
_entity_poly.pdbx_strand_id
1 'polypeptide(L)'
;YYKISVVLMCFMVPTLVPWCIWGESLWNSYFLASILRYTISLNVTWLVNSVAHMYGNRPYDKNISPRQNPLVTLGAIALQRDADWVISSPLCLPGEGFHNYHHTFPFDYSASEFGLNFNPTTWFIDFMCWLGLATDRKRATKPMIEARKARTGEGSA
;
A
#
# COMPACT_ATOMS: atom_id res chain seq x y z
N TYR A 1 -0.50 8.33 24.64
CA TYR A 1 0.02 9.60 24.07
C TYR A 1 -0.40 9.86 22.61
N TYR A 2 -1.39 9.17 22.06
CA TYR A 2 -1.77 9.26 20.63
C TYR A 2 -2.05 10.70 20.12
N LYS A 3 -2.91 11.45 20.81
CA LYS A 3 -3.30 12.82 20.38
C LYS A 3 -2.09 13.74 20.21
N ILE A 4 -1.16 13.70 21.17
CA ILE A 4 0.06 14.51 21.15
C ILE A 4 0.97 14.06 19.99
N SER A 5 1.17 12.76 19.82
CA SER A 5 1.99 12.21 18.74
C SER A 5 1.48 12.59 17.35
N VAL A 6 0.16 12.59 17.13
CA VAL A 6 -0.44 13.00 15.85
C VAL A 6 -0.17 14.46 15.56
N VAL A 7 -0.42 15.36 16.51
CA VAL A 7 -0.15 16.79 16.33
C VAL A 7 1.33 17.02 16.02
N LEU A 8 2.22 16.39 16.77
CA LEU A 8 3.66 16.55 16.58
C LEU A 8 4.14 15.98 15.24
N MET A 9 3.89 14.71 14.96
CA MET A 9 4.49 14.02 13.82
C MET A 9 3.77 14.31 12.49
N CYS A 10 2.45 14.55 12.50
CA CYS A 10 1.70 14.77 11.27
C CYS A 10 1.65 16.24 10.84
N PHE A 11 1.72 17.19 11.80
CA PHE A 11 1.55 18.61 11.51
C PHE A 11 2.74 19.48 11.93
N MET A 12 3.28 19.31 13.14
CA MET A 12 4.37 20.19 13.61
C MET A 12 5.68 19.88 12.88
N VAL A 13 6.16 18.63 12.91
CA VAL A 13 7.41 18.22 12.27
C VAL A 13 7.39 18.52 10.76
N PRO A 14 6.34 18.15 10.00
CA PRO A 14 6.32 18.42 8.57
C PRO A 14 6.15 19.91 8.21
N THR A 15 5.71 20.76 9.13
CA THR A 15 5.66 22.22 8.94
C THR A 15 6.98 22.88 9.31
N LEU A 16 7.61 22.47 10.42
CA LEU A 16 8.81 23.12 10.95
C LEU A 16 10.08 22.71 10.21
N VAL A 17 10.21 21.45 9.80
CA VAL A 17 11.39 20.96 9.07
C VAL A 17 11.63 21.76 7.79
N PRO A 18 10.63 21.97 6.91
CA PRO A 18 10.84 22.74 5.70
C PRO A 18 11.18 24.21 5.96
N TRP A 19 10.51 24.81 6.94
CA TRP A 19 10.71 26.20 7.30
C TRP A 19 12.11 26.44 7.90
N CYS A 20 12.57 25.56 8.78
CA CYS A 20 13.83 25.74 9.51
C CYS A 20 15.07 25.23 8.78
N ILE A 21 14.97 24.14 8.00
CA ILE A 21 16.16 23.45 7.45
C ILE A 21 16.52 23.94 6.05
N TRP A 22 15.53 24.17 5.17
CA TRP A 22 15.80 24.56 3.78
C TRP A 22 15.17 25.90 3.39
N GLY A 23 14.71 26.68 4.38
CA GLY A 23 14.29 28.08 4.21
C GLY A 23 12.99 28.27 3.43
N GLU A 24 12.11 27.27 3.43
CA GLU A 24 10.77 27.40 2.81
C GLU A 24 9.89 28.36 3.62
N SER A 25 8.91 29.01 2.99
CA SER A 25 7.95 29.84 3.73
C SER A 25 7.10 29.01 4.69
N LEU A 26 6.77 29.58 5.86
CA LEU A 26 5.91 28.91 6.85
C LEU A 26 4.54 28.54 6.25
N TRP A 27 4.01 29.40 5.36
CA TRP A 27 2.74 29.18 4.68
C TRP A 27 2.78 27.94 3.78
N ASN A 28 3.76 27.84 2.89
CA ASN A 28 3.91 26.68 2.01
C ASN A 28 4.20 25.41 2.82
N SER A 29 5.04 25.52 3.84
CA SER A 29 5.38 24.39 4.71
C SER A 29 4.15 23.81 5.40
N TYR A 30 3.26 24.67 5.92
CA TYR A 30 2.03 24.22 6.56
C TYR A 30 1.03 23.64 5.56
N PHE A 31 0.67 24.39 4.50
CA PHE A 31 -0.39 23.96 3.60
C PHE A 31 0.01 22.81 2.68
N LEU A 32 1.25 22.79 2.19
CA LEU A 32 1.71 21.76 1.25
C LEU A 32 2.27 20.54 2.00
N ALA A 33 3.30 20.74 2.84
CA ALA A 33 4.01 19.62 3.46
C ALA A 33 3.23 18.94 4.60
N SER A 34 2.29 19.66 5.24
CA SER A 34 1.40 19.09 6.27
C SER A 34 0.01 18.78 5.72
N ILE A 35 -0.78 19.80 5.35
CA ILE A 35 -2.22 19.63 5.05
C ILE A 35 -2.47 18.85 3.75
N LEU A 36 -1.86 19.28 2.64
CA LEU A 36 -2.04 18.63 1.34
C LEU A 36 -1.48 17.21 1.37
N ARG A 37 -0.26 17.04 1.90
CA ARG A 37 0.35 15.71 2.10
C ARG A 37 -0.60 14.77 2.84
N TYR A 38 -1.13 15.21 3.99
CA TYR A 38 -2.03 14.42 4.82
C TYR A 38 -3.34 14.09 4.08
N THR A 39 -3.93 15.06 3.39
CA THR A 39 -5.16 14.88 2.60
C THR A 39 -4.96 13.86 1.48
N ILE A 40 -3.86 13.94 0.74
CA ILE A 40 -3.51 12.96 -0.29
C ILE A 40 -3.34 11.59 0.34
N SER A 41 -2.54 11.45 1.41
CA SER A 41 -2.33 10.17 2.09
C SER A 41 -3.64 9.51 2.56
N LEU A 42 -4.58 10.30 3.09
CA LEU A 42 -5.91 9.81 3.48
C LEU A 42 -6.70 9.31 2.28
N ASN A 43 -6.79 10.11 1.21
CA ASN A 43 -7.54 9.71 0.01
C ASN A 43 -6.93 8.46 -0.66
N VAL A 44 -5.60 8.36 -0.72
CA VAL A 44 -4.91 7.15 -1.18
C VAL A 44 -5.33 5.93 -0.36
N THR A 45 -5.37 6.07 0.97
CA THR A 45 -5.80 4.98 1.86
C THR A 45 -7.27 4.63 1.65
N TRP A 46 -8.14 5.63 1.48
CA TRP A 46 -9.57 5.41 1.26
C TRP A 46 -9.90 4.83 -0.12
N LEU A 47 -9.05 5.06 -1.13
CA LEU A 47 -9.18 4.42 -2.45
C LEU A 47 -9.06 2.89 -2.35
N VAL A 48 -8.25 2.36 -1.44
CA VAL A 48 -8.19 0.91 -1.20
C VAL A 48 -9.55 0.39 -0.70
N ASN A 49 -10.14 1.06 0.30
CA ASN A 49 -11.43 0.65 0.86
C ASN A 49 -12.62 0.83 -0.10
N SER A 50 -12.45 1.59 -1.19
CA SER A 50 -13.49 1.84 -2.18
C SER A 50 -13.20 1.11 -3.49
N VAL A 51 -12.24 1.61 -4.26
CA VAL A 51 -11.94 1.16 -5.61
C VAL A 51 -11.43 -0.29 -5.62
N ALA A 52 -10.61 -0.71 -4.65
CA ALA A 52 -10.12 -2.10 -4.61
C ALA A 52 -11.20 -3.12 -4.23
N HIS A 53 -12.33 -2.67 -3.66
CA HIS A 53 -13.52 -3.48 -3.46
C HIS A 53 -14.51 -3.42 -4.62
N MET A 54 -14.35 -2.50 -5.59
CA MET A 54 -15.30 -2.27 -6.68
C MET A 54 -14.80 -2.74 -8.05
N TYR A 55 -13.49 -2.67 -8.31
CA TYR A 55 -12.94 -2.89 -9.65
C TYR A 55 -11.74 -3.84 -9.63
N GLY A 56 -11.75 -4.89 -10.46
CA GLY A 56 -10.67 -5.88 -10.58
C GLY A 56 -11.16 -7.31 -10.79
N ASN A 57 -10.27 -8.28 -10.63
CA ASN A 57 -10.58 -9.72 -10.74
C ASN A 57 -10.60 -10.37 -9.34
N ARG A 58 -11.21 -11.56 -9.18
CA ARG A 58 -11.17 -12.31 -7.91
C ARG A 58 -10.58 -13.72 -8.08
N PRO A 59 -9.25 -13.83 -8.30
CA PRO A 59 -8.62 -15.10 -8.60
C PRO A 59 -8.60 -16.09 -7.42
N TYR A 60 -8.69 -15.63 -6.17
CA TYR A 60 -8.57 -16.49 -4.96
C TYR A 60 -9.93 -16.81 -4.31
N ASP A 61 -10.81 -15.82 -4.18
CA ASP A 61 -12.16 -16.03 -3.66
C ASP A 61 -13.15 -15.07 -4.32
N LYS A 62 -14.06 -15.61 -5.13
CA LYS A 62 -15.12 -14.86 -5.84
C LYS A 62 -16.31 -14.51 -4.94
N ASN A 63 -16.43 -15.12 -3.77
CA ASN A 63 -17.57 -14.91 -2.86
C ASN A 63 -17.39 -13.67 -1.97
N ILE A 64 -16.20 -13.06 -1.99
CA ILE A 64 -15.90 -11.82 -1.27
C ILE A 64 -15.82 -10.64 -2.25
N SER A 65 -16.08 -9.42 -1.76
CA SER A 65 -15.99 -8.19 -2.56
C SER A 65 -14.57 -7.71 -2.91
N PRO A 66 -13.52 -7.92 -2.09
CA PRO A 66 -12.15 -7.51 -2.40
C PRO A 66 -11.69 -8.02 -3.75
N ARG A 67 -11.12 -7.13 -4.56
CA ARG A 67 -10.66 -7.46 -5.91
C ARG A 67 -9.16 -7.25 -6.05
N GLN A 68 -8.59 -8.03 -6.96
CA GLN A 68 -7.23 -7.92 -7.44
C GLN A 68 -7.19 -6.87 -8.55
N ASN A 69 -6.52 -5.75 -8.32
CA ASN A 69 -6.39 -4.71 -9.34
C ASN A 69 -5.05 -3.97 -9.23
N PRO A 70 -4.06 -4.33 -10.07
CA PRO A 70 -2.76 -3.68 -10.10
C PRO A 70 -2.85 -2.17 -10.44
N LEU A 71 -3.88 -1.75 -11.19
CA LEU A 71 -4.07 -0.35 -11.62
C LEU A 71 -4.78 0.52 -10.57
N VAL A 72 -5.58 -0.07 -9.68
CA VAL A 72 -6.16 0.67 -8.56
C VAL A 72 -5.09 1.00 -7.52
N THR A 73 -4.05 0.19 -7.47
CA THR A 73 -2.78 0.48 -6.77
C THR A 73 -1.99 1.62 -7.42
N LEU A 74 -2.26 1.96 -8.69
CA LEU A 74 -1.69 3.10 -9.43
C LEU A 74 -2.55 4.37 -9.34
N GLY A 75 -3.85 4.25 -9.04
CA GLY A 75 -4.84 5.33 -9.12
C GLY A 75 -4.66 6.49 -8.13
N ALA A 76 -3.73 6.38 -7.18
CA ALA A 76 -3.35 7.48 -6.31
C ALA A 76 -2.34 8.46 -6.94
N ILE A 77 -1.74 8.13 -8.09
CA ILE A 77 -0.72 8.96 -8.78
C ILE A 77 -0.94 8.97 -10.31
N ALA A 78 -2.13 8.66 -10.82
CA ALA A 78 -2.39 8.63 -12.27
C ALA A 78 -3.14 9.88 -12.79
N LEU A 79 -2.71 11.08 -12.39
CA LEU A 79 -3.10 12.35 -13.04
C LEU A 79 -2.06 12.88 -14.03
N GLN A 80 -1.16 12.05 -14.54
CA GLN A 80 -0.29 12.42 -15.66
C GLN A 80 -0.29 11.29 -16.70
N ARG A 81 -1.03 11.50 -17.80
CA ARG A 81 -0.85 10.76 -19.05
C ARG A 81 0.60 11.01 -19.49
N ASP A 82 1.31 9.96 -19.87
CA ASP A 82 2.71 9.94 -20.37
C ASP A 82 3.76 9.59 -19.31
N ALA A 83 3.56 8.46 -18.61
CA ALA A 83 4.48 8.00 -17.58
C ALA A 83 4.90 6.52 -17.76
N ASP A 84 5.71 6.25 -18.79
CA ASP A 84 6.43 4.98 -18.93
C ASP A 84 7.42 4.74 -17.77
N TRP A 85 7.79 5.78 -17.03
CA TRP A 85 8.62 5.71 -15.81
C TRP A 85 7.84 5.31 -14.54
N VAL A 86 6.50 5.28 -14.59
CA VAL A 86 5.69 4.95 -13.40
C VAL A 86 5.75 3.46 -13.05
N ILE A 87 5.99 2.58 -14.03
CA ILE A 87 6.21 1.15 -13.80
C ILE A 87 7.55 0.91 -13.08
N SER A 88 8.51 1.82 -13.19
CA SER A 88 9.81 1.78 -12.51
C SER A 88 9.89 2.67 -11.27
N SER A 89 8.80 3.33 -10.88
CA SER A 89 8.78 4.26 -9.77
C SER A 89 8.76 3.53 -8.41
N PRO A 90 9.67 3.85 -7.47
CA PRO A 90 9.65 3.32 -6.10
C PRO A 90 8.41 3.74 -5.29
N LEU A 91 7.52 4.54 -5.90
CA LEU A 91 6.24 4.98 -5.37
C LEU A 91 5.08 4.01 -5.66
N CYS A 92 5.35 2.78 -6.12
CA CYS A 92 4.36 1.70 -6.10
C CYS A 92 3.83 1.53 -4.67
N LEU A 93 2.54 1.82 -4.47
CA LEU A 93 1.89 1.60 -3.19
C LEU A 93 2.04 0.14 -2.78
N PRO A 94 2.49 -0.13 -1.54
CA PRO A 94 3.01 -1.43 -1.22
C PRO A 94 1.90 -2.44 -0.93
N GLY A 95 1.90 -3.59 -1.62
CA GLY A 95 1.16 -4.81 -1.25
C GLY A 95 -0.38 -4.76 -1.28
N GLU A 96 -0.99 -3.59 -1.17
CA GLU A 96 -2.45 -3.36 -1.06
C GLU A 96 -3.21 -3.64 -2.38
N GLY A 97 -2.50 -3.72 -3.50
CA GLY A 97 -3.06 -4.06 -4.82
C GLY A 97 -3.57 -5.50 -4.93
N PHE A 98 -3.15 -6.34 -4.01
CA PHE A 98 -3.54 -7.74 -3.94
C PHE A 98 -4.70 -7.97 -2.98
N HIS A 99 -5.72 -7.09 -3.03
CA HIS A 99 -6.77 -7.07 -2.03
C HIS A 99 -7.58 -8.38 -1.97
N ASN A 100 -7.82 -9.04 -3.11
CA ASN A 100 -8.44 -10.38 -3.11
C ASN A 100 -7.55 -11.43 -2.41
N TYR A 101 -6.23 -11.39 -2.62
CA TYR A 101 -5.29 -12.27 -1.91
C TYR A 101 -5.25 -11.96 -0.41
N HIS A 102 -5.09 -10.68 -0.06
CA HIS A 102 -4.97 -10.21 1.31
C HIS A 102 -6.17 -10.64 2.16
N HIS A 103 -7.40 -10.46 1.67
CA HIS A 103 -8.60 -10.90 2.39
C HIS A 103 -8.77 -12.42 2.39
N THR A 104 -8.17 -13.14 1.43
CA THR A 104 -8.20 -14.60 1.40
C THR A 104 -7.17 -15.22 2.34
N PHE A 105 -6.01 -14.59 2.50
CA PHE A 105 -4.89 -15.02 3.33
C PHE A 105 -4.42 -13.88 4.26
N PRO A 106 -5.24 -13.47 5.24
CA PRO A 106 -4.95 -12.29 6.07
C PRO A 106 -3.73 -12.46 6.99
N PHE A 107 -3.24 -13.68 7.17
CA PHE A 107 -2.05 -14.00 7.95
C PHE A 107 -0.74 -13.92 7.15
N ASP A 108 -0.81 -13.77 5.82
CA ASP A 108 0.38 -13.69 4.98
C ASP A 108 1.03 -12.30 5.11
N TYR A 109 2.28 -12.25 5.59
CA TYR A 109 2.99 -11.00 5.84
C TYR A 109 3.23 -10.17 4.57
N SER A 110 3.27 -10.82 3.40
CA SER A 110 3.50 -10.15 2.11
C SER A 110 2.22 -9.50 1.59
N ALA A 111 1.04 -9.90 2.08
CA ALA A 111 -0.27 -9.54 1.54
C ALA A 111 -0.42 -9.78 0.02
N SER A 112 0.49 -10.52 -0.61
CA SER A 112 0.52 -10.79 -2.05
C SER A 112 1.08 -12.18 -2.35
N GLU A 113 0.59 -12.83 -3.40
CA GLU A 113 1.13 -14.11 -3.86
C GLU A 113 2.56 -13.94 -4.43
N PHE A 114 2.77 -12.89 -5.23
CA PHE A 114 4.00 -12.68 -6.00
C PHE A 114 5.19 -12.17 -5.17
N GLY A 115 5.03 -11.94 -3.87
CA GLY A 115 6.13 -11.59 -2.96
C GLY A 115 6.96 -10.39 -3.42
N LEU A 116 8.25 -10.66 -3.74
CA LEU A 116 9.28 -9.69 -4.09
C LEU A 116 9.05 -8.93 -5.41
N ASN A 117 8.08 -9.35 -6.24
CA ASN A 117 7.72 -8.62 -7.45
C ASN A 117 6.98 -7.32 -7.05
N PHE A 118 7.75 -6.24 -6.87
CA PHE A 118 7.31 -4.87 -6.60
C PHE A 118 6.38 -4.70 -5.37
N ASN A 119 6.82 -5.18 -4.20
CA ASN A 119 6.15 -4.91 -2.91
C ASN A 119 7.13 -4.29 -1.88
N PRO A 120 7.24 -2.95 -1.81
CA PRO A 120 8.16 -2.26 -0.91
C PRO A 120 7.95 -2.58 0.59
N THR A 121 6.72 -2.87 1.03
CA THR A 121 6.46 -3.27 2.43
C THR A 121 7.05 -4.64 2.72
N THR A 122 6.95 -5.59 1.78
CA THR A 122 7.60 -6.90 1.95
C THR A 122 9.12 -6.76 2.02
N TRP A 123 9.72 -5.92 1.16
CA TRP A 123 11.15 -5.63 1.20
C TRP A 123 11.58 -5.00 2.52
N PHE A 124 10.80 -4.06 3.05
CA PHE A 124 11.06 -3.46 4.35
C PHE A 124 11.02 -4.50 5.47
N ILE A 125 10.01 -5.36 5.50
CA ILE A 125 9.90 -6.43 6.51
C ILE A 125 11.07 -7.41 6.37
N ASP A 126 11.42 -7.81 5.15
CA ASP A 126 12.55 -8.70 4.89
C ASP A 126 13.88 -8.10 5.33
N PHE A 127 14.08 -6.80 5.11
CA PHE A 127 15.24 -6.07 5.60
C PHE A 127 15.28 -6.02 7.14
N MET A 128 14.14 -5.79 7.80
CA MET A 128 14.06 -5.84 9.26
C MET A 128 14.31 -7.25 9.80
N CYS A 129 13.88 -8.30 9.10
CA CYS A 129 14.23 -9.68 9.43
C CYS A 129 15.72 -9.96 9.26
N TRP A 130 16.34 -9.43 8.20
CA TRP A 130 17.78 -9.54 7.99
C TRP A 130 18.58 -8.83 9.10
N LEU A 131 18.10 -7.69 9.60
CA LEU A 131 18.66 -7.01 10.77
C LEU A 131 18.37 -7.72 12.11
N GLY A 132 17.57 -8.79 12.13
CA GLY A 132 17.14 -9.47 13.37
C GLY A 132 16.11 -8.69 14.19
N LEU A 133 15.52 -7.62 13.64
CA LEU A 133 14.49 -6.78 14.29
C LEU A 133 13.07 -7.37 14.15
N ALA A 134 12.88 -8.31 13.23
CA ALA A 134 11.63 -9.03 13.03
C ALA A 134 11.89 -10.53 12.78
N THR A 135 10.97 -11.39 13.19
CA THR A 135 11.05 -12.85 13.00
C THR A 135 9.66 -13.43 12.70
N ASP A 136 9.56 -14.75 12.47
CA ASP A 136 8.28 -15.46 12.27
C ASP A 136 7.40 -14.93 11.12
N ARG A 137 8.01 -14.67 9.96
CA ARG A 137 7.27 -14.29 8.74
C ARG A 137 6.39 -15.45 8.28
N LYS A 138 5.08 -15.30 8.42
CA LYS A 138 4.08 -16.28 7.98
C LYS A 138 3.72 -16.03 6.52
N ARG A 139 3.81 -17.07 5.69
CA ARG A 139 3.46 -17.00 4.28
C ARG A 139 2.52 -18.15 3.91
N ALA A 140 1.55 -17.88 3.05
CA ALA A 140 0.71 -18.92 2.51
C ALA A 140 1.54 -19.86 1.62
N THR A 141 1.36 -21.17 1.81
CA THR A 141 2.06 -22.19 1.02
C THR A 141 1.44 -22.29 -0.37
N LYS A 142 2.25 -22.59 -1.39
CA LYS A 142 1.76 -22.74 -2.77
C LYS A 142 0.59 -23.72 -2.89
N PRO A 143 0.62 -24.93 -2.26
CA PRO A 143 -0.50 -25.86 -2.32
C PRO A 143 -1.78 -25.29 -1.71
N MET A 144 -1.68 -24.50 -0.64
CA MET A 144 -2.83 -23.86 -0.02
C MET A 144 -3.43 -22.77 -0.92
N ILE A 145 -2.59 -21.99 -1.61
CA ILE A 145 -3.02 -20.98 -2.57
C ILE A 145 -3.72 -21.65 -3.76
N GLU A 146 -3.10 -22.67 -4.35
CA GLU A 146 -3.65 -23.44 -5.47
C GLU A 146 -4.98 -24.12 -5.11
N ALA A 147 -5.05 -24.77 -3.95
CA ALA A 147 -6.30 -25.38 -3.47
C ALA A 147 -7.41 -24.34 -3.27
N ARG A 148 -7.08 -23.13 -2.79
CA ARG A 148 -8.05 -22.05 -2.63
C ARG A 148 -8.52 -21.49 -3.96
N LYS A 149 -7.62 -21.26 -4.91
CA LYS A 149 -7.94 -20.86 -6.29
C LYS A 149 -8.87 -21.88 -6.95
N ALA A 150 -8.57 -23.17 -6.83
CA ALA A 150 -9.39 -24.24 -7.39
C ALA A 150 -10.78 -24.32 -6.74
N ARG A 151 -10.89 -24.07 -5.42
CA ARG A 151 -12.15 -24.15 -4.68
C ARG A 151 -13.06 -22.94 -4.88
N THR A 152 -12.51 -21.73 -4.86
CA THR A 152 -13.29 -20.47 -4.81
C THR A 152 -12.86 -19.40 -5.78
N GLY A 153 -11.84 -19.62 -6.59
CA GLY A 153 -11.40 -18.68 -7.61
C GLY A 153 -12.46 -18.45 -8.69
N GLU A 154 -12.44 -17.26 -9.28
CA GLU A 154 -13.32 -16.86 -10.39
C GLU A 154 -12.95 -17.55 -11.73
N GLY A 155 -11.89 -18.37 -11.77
CA GLY A 155 -11.42 -19.04 -12.98
C GLY A 155 -10.79 -18.09 -14.01
N SER A 156 -10.54 -16.84 -13.62
CA SER A 156 -9.88 -15.83 -14.44
C SER A 156 -8.37 -16.08 -14.46
N ALA A 157 -7.93 -16.81 -15.49
CA ALA A 157 -6.55 -17.13 -15.91
C ALA A 157 -5.70 -17.99 -14.95
#